data_AF-A0A843D5P5-F1
#
_entry.id   AF-A0A843D5P5-F1
#
_cell.length_a   1.000
_cell.length_b   1.000
_cell.length_c   1.000
_cell.angle_alpha   90.00
_cell.angle_beta   90.00
_cell.angle_gamma   90.00
#
_symmetry.space_group_name_H-M   'P 1'
#
loop_
_entity.id
_entity.type
_entity.pdbx_description
1 polymer ?
#
loop_
_entity_poly.entity_id
_entity_poly.type
_entity_poly.pdbx_seq_one_letter_code
_entity_poly.pdbx_strand_id
1 'polypeptide(L)'
;MMPFCPYCGTEIDSEDIECPNCHAPIKDAPKKRYCSGCGSELADEALFCPKCGTRTGSAPKKERPRNGVGEEITAERSALIGIILSFILPGLGSIYAGYMKDGFILIALAIICGVLGFFFFFPWIVNIVIWLYGMYDAYRKCEDNNRLWYQYIDSQ
;
A
#
# COMPACT_ATOMS: atom_id res chain seq x y z
N MET A 1 -11.07 0.70 -27.14
CA MET A 1 -10.80 2.10 -27.50
C MET A 1 -9.76 2.06 -28.60
N MET A 2 -10.05 2.62 -29.77
CA MET A 2 -9.12 2.57 -30.91
C MET A 2 -7.98 3.57 -30.67
N PRO A 3 -6.70 3.16 -30.77
CA PRO A 3 -5.58 4.06 -30.61
C PRO A 3 -5.43 5.00 -31.82
N PHE A 4 -4.86 6.17 -31.58
CA PHE A 4 -4.49 7.13 -32.63
C PHE A 4 -2.97 7.10 -32.81
N CYS A 5 -2.49 7.28 -34.04
CA CYS A 5 -1.07 7.35 -34.35
C CYS A 5 -0.42 8.57 -33.65
N PRO A 6 0.65 8.38 -32.84
CA PRO A 6 1.32 9.46 -32.12
C PRO A 6 2.08 10.46 -33.00
N TYR A 7 2.28 10.14 -34.29
CA TYR A 7 3.02 10.95 -35.25
C TYR A 7 2.12 11.80 -36.15
N CYS A 8 1.00 11.25 -36.65
CA CYS A 8 0.11 11.95 -37.59
C CYS A 8 -1.36 12.08 -37.14
N GLY A 9 -1.75 11.45 -36.02
CA GLY A 9 -3.08 11.57 -35.43
C GLY A 9 -4.20 10.78 -36.13
N THR A 10 -3.87 9.89 -37.07
CA THR A 10 -4.85 9.01 -37.73
C THR A 10 -5.25 7.85 -36.82
N GLU A 11 -6.51 7.41 -36.89
CA GLU A 11 -6.96 6.19 -36.21
C GLU A 11 -6.21 4.96 -36.76
N ILE A 12 -5.73 4.11 -35.86
CA ILE A 12 -4.98 2.90 -36.17
C ILE A 12 -5.48 1.74 -35.31
N ASP A 13 -5.24 0.51 -35.73
CA ASP A 13 -5.47 -0.64 -34.86
C ASP A 13 -4.34 -0.77 -33.83
N SER A 14 -4.66 -1.30 -32.64
CA SER A 14 -3.67 -1.66 -31.63
C SER A 14 -2.66 -2.72 -32.08
N GLU A 15 -2.95 -3.43 -33.17
CA GLU A 15 -2.12 -4.52 -33.72
C GLU A 15 -1.18 -4.05 -34.85
N ASP A 16 -1.33 -2.81 -35.33
CA ASP A 16 -0.53 -2.28 -36.44
C ASP A 16 0.93 -2.05 -36.03
N ILE A 17 1.87 -2.58 -36.83
CA ILE A 17 3.31 -2.37 -36.66
C ILE A 17 3.74 -1.00 -37.19
N GLU A 18 3.09 -0.54 -38.26
CA GLU A 18 3.35 0.72 -38.96
C GLU A 18 2.02 1.44 -39.25
N CYS A 19 2.03 2.77 -39.17
CA CYS A 19 0.83 3.55 -39.49
C CYS A 19 0.55 3.52 -41.00
N PRO A 20 -0.66 3.17 -41.46
CA PRO A 20 -1.00 3.15 -42.89
C PRO A 20 -1.02 4.52 -43.56
N ASN A 21 -1.03 5.62 -42.79
CA ASN A 21 -1.03 6.98 -43.33
C ASN A 21 0.37 7.60 -43.40
N CYS A 22 1.15 7.51 -42.32
CA CYS A 22 2.47 8.16 -42.25
C CYS A 22 3.66 7.20 -42.28
N HIS A 23 3.44 5.88 -42.33
CA HIS A 23 4.46 4.82 -42.31
C HIS A 23 5.39 4.83 -41.09
N ALA A 24 5.02 5.56 -40.03
CA ALA A 24 5.82 5.59 -38.81
C ALA A 24 5.65 4.27 -38.02
N PRO A 25 6.74 3.73 -37.43
CA PRO A 25 6.68 2.52 -36.61
C PRO A 25 5.91 2.80 -35.31
N ILE A 26 4.88 2.00 -35.04
CA ILE A 26 3.99 2.17 -33.88
C ILE A 26 4.48 1.42 -32.65
N LYS A 27 5.14 0.28 -32.86
CA LYS A 27 5.54 -0.66 -31.81
C LYS A 27 6.40 -0.02 -30.70
N ASP A 28 7.23 0.96 -31.06
CA ASP A 28 8.15 1.67 -30.16
C ASP A 28 7.79 3.15 -29.98
N ALA A 29 6.60 3.56 -30.41
CA ALA A 29 6.22 4.96 -30.41
C ALA A 29 5.96 5.50 -28.99
N PRO A 30 6.25 6.79 -28.71
CA PRO A 30 5.92 7.41 -27.44
C PRO A 30 4.40 7.39 -27.23
N LYS A 31 3.96 6.90 -26.05
CA LYS A 31 2.54 6.80 -25.69
C LYS A 31 1.94 8.19 -25.45
N LYS A 32 1.51 8.86 -26.52
CA LYS A 32 0.72 10.09 -26.44
C LYS A 32 -0.74 9.78 -26.14
N ARG A 33 -1.40 10.64 -25.36
CA ARG A 33 -2.83 10.52 -25.07
C ARG A 33 -3.64 11.49 -25.91
N TYR A 34 -4.85 11.08 -26.28
CA TYR A 34 -5.78 11.88 -27.06
C TYR A 34 -7.14 11.95 -26.36
N CYS A 35 -7.82 13.07 -26.49
CA CYS A 35 -9.14 13.29 -25.89
C CYS A 35 -10.21 12.43 -26.57
N SER A 36 -10.93 11.63 -25.79
CA SER A 36 -12.06 10.83 -26.28
C SER A 36 -13.27 11.65 -26.74
N GLY A 37 -13.37 12.93 -26.34
CA GLY A 37 -14.49 13.80 -26.71
C GLY A 37 -14.26 14.62 -27.98
N CYS A 38 -13.00 14.97 -28.31
CA CYS A 38 -12.72 15.87 -29.45
C CYS A 38 -11.44 15.54 -30.23
N GLY A 39 -10.70 14.49 -29.87
CA GLY A 39 -9.50 14.03 -30.56
C GLY A 39 -8.22 14.85 -30.36
N SER A 40 -8.23 15.91 -29.55
CA SER A 40 -7.01 16.70 -29.30
C SER A 40 -5.98 15.93 -28.47
N GLU A 41 -4.69 16.15 -28.74
CA GLU A 41 -3.58 15.64 -27.93
C GLU A 41 -3.65 16.17 -26.50
N LEU A 42 -3.29 15.31 -25.53
CA LEU A 42 -3.34 15.56 -24.10
C LEU A 42 -1.97 15.29 -23.47
N ALA A 43 -1.63 16.06 -22.45
CA ALA A 43 -0.49 15.75 -21.59
C ALA A 43 -0.71 14.45 -20.79
N ASP A 44 0.39 13.80 -20.41
CA ASP A 44 0.44 12.51 -19.69
C ASP A 44 -0.25 12.55 -18.32
N GLU A 45 -0.54 13.73 -17.79
CA GLU A 45 -1.25 13.94 -16.51
C GLU A 45 -2.50 14.82 -16.66
N ALA A 46 -2.91 15.15 -17.90
CA ALA A 46 -4.07 16.00 -18.14
C ALA A 46 -5.35 15.36 -17.55
N LEU A 47 -5.91 15.99 -16.51
CA LEU A 47 -7.18 15.58 -15.90
C LEU A 47 -8.38 15.98 -16.75
N PHE A 48 -8.25 17.09 -17.48
CA PHE A 48 -9.28 17.65 -18.34
C PHE A 48 -8.66 18.03 -19.69
N CYS A 49 -9.43 17.84 -20.75
CA CYS A 49 -9.08 18.33 -22.07
C CYS A 49 -9.17 19.87 -22.11
N PRO A 50 -8.09 20.59 -22.44
CA PRO A 50 -8.11 22.05 -22.51
C PRO A 50 -8.98 22.59 -23.67
N LYS A 51 -9.30 21.76 -24.66
CA LYS A 51 -10.07 22.15 -25.85
C LYS A 51 -11.58 22.00 -25.68
N CYS A 52 -12.05 20.92 -25.03
CA CYS A 52 -13.48 20.60 -24.95
C CYS A 52 -13.99 20.30 -23.54
N GLY A 53 -13.12 20.29 -22.52
CA GLY A 53 -13.51 20.05 -21.13
C GLY A 53 -13.78 18.60 -20.75
N THR A 54 -13.69 17.65 -21.68
CA THR A 54 -13.85 16.21 -21.36
C THR A 54 -12.81 15.78 -20.33
N ARG A 55 -13.24 15.09 -19.28
CA ARG A 55 -12.36 14.54 -18.25
C ARG A 55 -11.62 13.33 -18.80
N THR A 56 -10.28 13.38 -18.83
CA THR A 56 -9.45 12.43 -19.57
C THR A 56 -8.41 11.73 -18.71
N GLY A 57 -8.25 12.14 -17.44
CA GLY A 57 -7.36 11.52 -16.48
C GLY A 57 -8.04 11.20 -15.15
N SER A 58 -7.50 10.20 -14.45
CA SER A 58 -7.71 10.01 -13.01
C SER A 58 -6.65 10.80 -12.25
N ALA A 59 -7.05 11.47 -11.15
CA ALA A 59 -6.10 12.15 -10.28
C ALA A 59 -5.00 11.17 -9.82
N PRO A 60 -3.72 11.60 -9.77
CA PRO A 60 -2.66 10.77 -9.21
C PRO A 60 -3.06 10.35 -7.79
N LYS A 61 -3.00 9.05 -7.50
CA LYS A 61 -3.33 8.53 -6.18
C LYS A 61 -2.21 8.95 -5.23
N LYS A 62 -2.45 9.86 -4.28
CA LYS A 62 -1.48 10.20 -3.24
C LYS A 62 -1.06 8.89 -2.53
N GLU A 63 0.22 8.55 -2.64
CA GLU A 63 0.76 7.38 -1.96
C GLU A 63 0.82 7.64 -0.46
N ARG A 64 0.23 6.73 0.31
CA ARG A 64 0.26 6.76 1.78
C ARG A 64 1.53 6.08 2.30
N PRO A 65 2.02 6.47 3.49
CA PRO A 65 3.21 5.87 4.06
C PRO A 65 2.96 4.39 4.34
N ARG A 66 3.98 3.57 4.10
CA ARG A 66 3.98 2.14 4.46
C ARG A 66 5.06 1.84 5.48
N ASN A 67 4.78 0.89 6.35
CA ASN A 67 5.76 0.44 7.34
C ASN A 67 6.83 -0.49 6.72
N GLY A 68 7.81 -0.91 7.52
CA GLY A 68 8.93 -1.76 7.07
C GLY A 68 8.55 -3.15 6.55
N VAL A 69 7.27 -3.53 6.62
CA VAL A 69 6.72 -4.79 6.10
C VAL A 69 5.68 -4.58 4.98
N GLY A 70 5.50 -3.34 4.52
CA GLY A 70 4.67 -3.00 3.36
C GLY A 70 3.18 -2.79 3.65
N GLU A 71 2.78 -2.70 4.91
CA GLU A 71 1.40 -2.38 5.30
C GLU A 71 1.17 -0.86 5.30
N GLU A 72 -0.03 -0.46 4.86
CA GLU A 72 -0.43 0.94 4.75
C GLU A 72 -0.76 1.54 6.12
N ILE A 73 -0.19 2.71 6.43
CA ILE A 73 -0.43 3.42 7.68
C ILE A 73 -1.55 4.44 7.45
N THR A 74 -2.65 4.25 8.18
CA THR A 74 -3.89 5.00 7.95
C THR A 74 -4.17 6.10 8.97
N ALA A 75 -3.60 6.00 10.17
CA ALA A 75 -3.82 6.92 11.28
C ALA A 75 -2.78 6.70 12.39
N GLU A 76 -2.73 7.66 13.32
CA GLU A 76 -2.01 7.54 14.58
C GLU A 76 -2.54 6.38 15.43
N ARG A 77 -1.62 5.71 16.14
CA ARG A 77 -1.87 4.52 16.98
C ARG A 77 -1.30 4.75 18.37
N SER A 78 -2.14 4.80 19.40
CA SER A 78 -1.67 5.04 20.76
C SER A 78 -0.91 3.82 21.30
N ALA A 79 0.35 4.02 21.73
CA ALA A 79 1.19 2.94 22.26
C ALA A 79 0.59 2.28 23.51
N LEU A 80 -0.05 3.06 24.39
CA LEU A 80 -0.73 2.55 25.59
C LEU A 80 -1.86 1.56 25.23
N ILE A 81 -2.67 1.87 24.21
CA ILE A 81 -3.74 1.00 23.76
C ILE A 81 -3.15 -0.31 23.20
N GLY A 82 -2.07 -0.22 22.43
CA GLY A 82 -1.34 -1.39 21.93
C GLY A 82 -0.79 -2.30 23.05
N ILE A 83 -0.26 -1.71 24.12
CA ILE A 83 0.21 -2.44 25.30
C ILE A 83 -0.97 -3.13 26.00
N ILE A 84 -2.07 -2.42 26.26
CA ILE A 84 -3.26 -2.98 26.93
C ILE A 84 -3.84 -4.14 26.12
N LEU A 85 -3.89 -4.02 24.79
CA LEU A 85 -4.33 -5.12 23.92
C LEU A 85 -3.42 -6.35 24.05
N SER A 86 -2.10 -6.14 24.11
CA SER A 86 -1.13 -7.24 24.26
C SER A 86 -1.10 -7.84 25.66
N PHE A 87 -1.46 -7.06 26.67
CA PHE A 87 -1.66 -7.54 28.03
C PHE A 87 -2.79 -8.56 28.10
N ILE A 88 -3.91 -8.28 27.42
CA ILE A 88 -5.05 -9.20 27.32
C ILE A 88 -4.65 -10.48 26.55
N LEU A 89 -4.02 -10.32 25.39
CA LEU A 89 -3.56 -11.45 24.58
C LEU A 89 -2.31 -11.03 23.77
N PRO A 90 -1.17 -11.72 23.94
CA PRO A 90 0.04 -11.45 23.17
C PRO A 90 -0.22 -11.43 21.67
N GLY A 91 0.30 -10.41 20.98
CA GLY A 91 0.15 -10.23 19.53
C GLY A 91 -1.03 -9.36 19.09
N LEU A 92 -2.06 -9.14 19.93
CA LEU A 92 -3.16 -8.22 19.58
C LEU A 92 -2.71 -6.78 19.39
N GLY A 93 -1.77 -6.30 20.22
CA GLY A 93 -1.23 -4.95 20.06
C GLY A 93 -0.45 -4.77 18.76
N SER A 94 0.24 -5.80 18.28
CA SER A 94 0.95 -5.78 17.00
C SER A 94 -0.02 -5.73 15.82
N ILE A 95 -1.16 -6.43 15.92
CA ILE A 95 -2.28 -6.33 14.96
C ILE A 95 -2.89 -4.92 14.98
N TYR A 96 -3.08 -4.32 16.16
CA TYR A 96 -3.55 -2.93 16.28
C TYR A 96 -2.57 -1.92 15.66
N ALA A 97 -1.27 -2.18 15.83
CA ALA A 97 -0.20 -1.43 15.18
C ALA A 97 -0.10 -1.73 13.67
N GLY A 98 -0.99 -2.54 13.09
CA GLY A 98 -1.02 -2.82 11.66
C GLY A 98 -0.15 -4.00 11.22
N TYR A 99 0.79 -4.49 12.05
CA TYR A 99 1.71 -5.61 11.77
C TYR A 99 1.01 -6.97 11.90
N MET A 100 0.21 -7.32 10.90
CA MET A 100 -0.68 -8.49 10.93
C MET A 100 0.12 -9.79 11.07
N LYS A 101 1.17 -9.96 10.26
CA LYS A 101 1.97 -11.19 10.24
C LYS A 101 2.61 -11.48 11.60
N ASP A 102 3.27 -10.47 12.16
CA ASP A 102 3.97 -10.62 13.43
C ASP A 102 3.00 -10.86 14.59
N GLY A 103 1.84 -10.19 14.57
CA GLY A 103 0.79 -10.40 15.55
C GLY A 103 0.26 -11.83 15.53
N PHE A 104 -0.03 -12.39 14.36
CA PHE A 104 -0.45 -13.79 14.24
C PHE A 104 0.63 -14.79 14.66
N ILE A 105 1.90 -14.53 14.34
CA ILE A 105 3.03 -15.36 14.78
C ILE A 105 3.10 -15.39 16.31
N LEU A 106 2.97 -14.24 16.97
CA LEU A 106 2.99 -14.16 18.44
C LEU A 106 1.80 -14.88 19.08
N ILE A 107 0.59 -14.73 18.52
CA ILE A 107 -0.61 -15.44 19.01
C ILE A 107 -0.41 -16.95 18.87
N ALA A 108 0.04 -17.43 17.72
CA ALA A 108 0.26 -18.85 17.48
C ALA A 108 1.32 -19.42 18.44
N LEU A 109 2.45 -18.71 18.62
CA LEU A 109 3.50 -19.11 19.55
C LEU A 109 3.01 -19.16 21.00
N ALA A 110 2.24 -18.15 21.42
CA ALA A 110 1.66 -18.10 22.77
C ALA A 110 0.69 -19.27 23.03
N ILE A 111 -0.15 -19.63 22.06
CA ILE A 111 -1.06 -20.79 22.19
C ILE A 111 -0.27 -22.09 22.29
N ILE A 112 0.72 -22.31 21.41
CA ILE A 112 1.54 -23.52 21.41
C ILE A 112 2.28 -23.67 22.75
N CYS A 113 2.96 -22.62 23.22
CA CYS A 113 3.66 -22.62 24.50
C CYS A 113 2.71 -22.72 25.69
N GLY A 114 1.50 -22.17 25.62
CA GLY A 114 0.47 -22.30 26.64
C GLY A 114 -0.05 -23.74 26.77
N VAL A 115 -0.37 -24.39 25.65
CA VAL A 115 -0.81 -25.80 25.63
C VAL A 115 0.31 -26.72 26.14
N LEU A 116 1.54 -26.54 25.65
CA LEU A 116 2.68 -27.34 26.13
C LEU A 116 2.98 -27.08 27.62
N GLY A 117 2.88 -25.84 28.07
CA GLY A 117 3.10 -25.45 29.47
C GLY A 117 2.00 -25.89 30.45
N PHE A 118 0.83 -26.23 29.94
CA PHE A 118 -0.23 -26.82 30.74
C PHE A 118 0.08 -28.28 31.12
N PHE A 119 0.75 -29.03 30.25
CA PHE A 119 1.09 -30.45 30.47
C PHE A 119 2.42 -30.67 31.19
N PHE A 120 3.39 -29.79 30.95
CA PHE A 120 4.70 -29.85 31.59
C PHE A 120 4.81 -28.59 32.43
N PHE A 121 5.03 -28.65 33.75
CA PHE A 121 5.01 -27.47 34.64
C PHE A 121 6.17 -26.47 34.35
N PHE A 122 7.14 -26.87 33.55
CA PHE A 122 8.40 -26.17 33.24
C PHE A 122 8.30 -24.92 32.30
N PRO A 123 7.40 -24.83 31.30
CA PRO A 123 7.29 -23.70 30.36
C PRO A 123 6.59 -22.44 30.88
N TRP A 124 6.25 -22.34 32.16
CA TRP A 124 5.59 -21.13 32.71
C TRP A 124 6.48 -19.88 32.62
N ILE A 125 7.79 -20.03 32.81
CA ILE A 125 8.76 -18.94 32.68
C ILE A 125 8.80 -18.43 31.23
N VAL A 126 8.82 -19.34 30.26
CA VAL A 126 8.86 -19.00 28.83
C VAL A 126 7.57 -18.27 28.41
N ASN A 127 6.41 -18.69 28.92
CA ASN A 127 5.15 -18.00 28.65
C ASN A 127 5.14 -16.56 29.19
N ILE A 128 5.68 -16.32 30.39
CA ILE A 128 5.81 -14.96 30.94
C ILE A 128 6.74 -14.11 30.05
N VAL A 129 7.86 -14.67 29.59
CA VAL A 129 8.78 -13.95 28.70
C VAL A 129 8.12 -13.59 27.37
N ILE A 130 7.39 -14.52 26.73
CA ILE A 130 6.66 -14.26 25.49
C ILE A 130 5.58 -13.19 25.71
N TRP A 131 4.88 -13.24 26.84
CA TRP A 131 3.85 -12.28 27.18
C TRP A 131 4.41 -10.86 27.37
N LEU A 132 5.51 -10.72 28.11
CA LEU A 132 6.23 -9.45 28.25
C LEU A 132 6.77 -8.95 26.90
N TYR A 133 7.33 -9.86 26.09
CA TYR A 133 7.81 -9.54 24.75
C TYR A 133 6.67 -9.03 23.87
N GLY A 134 5.47 -9.60 23.96
CA GLY A 134 4.30 -9.14 23.21
C GLY A 134 3.93 -7.68 23.51
N MET A 135 4.02 -7.24 24.76
CA MET A 135 3.81 -5.83 25.13
C MET A 135 4.92 -4.92 24.59
N TYR A 136 6.18 -5.34 24.71
CA TYR A 136 7.31 -4.60 24.17
C TYR A 136 7.22 -4.45 22.64
N ASP A 137 6.87 -5.53 21.93
CA ASP A 137 6.68 -5.55 20.48
C ASP A 137 5.56 -4.61 20.04
N ALA A 138 4.42 -4.62 20.72
CA ALA A 138 3.30 -3.73 20.44
C ALA A 138 3.65 -2.26 20.67
N TYR A 139 4.37 -1.94 21.76
CA TYR A 139 4.85 -0.58 22.04
C TYR A 139 5.72 -0.07 20.89
N ARG A 140 6.76 -0.84 20.54
CA ARG A 140 7.72 -0.48 19.50
C ARG A 140 7.03 -0.25 18.15
N LYS A 141 6.11 -1.14 17.77
CA LYS A 141 5.40 -1.07 16.48
C LYS A 141 4.43 0.09 16.37
N CYS A 142 3.72 0.41 17.46
CA CYS A 142 2.87 1.60 17.49
C CYS A 142 3.71 2.86 17.29
N GLU A 143 4.85 2.96 17.97
CA GLU A 143 5.75 4.11 17.87
C GLU A 143 6.43 4.21 16.49
N ASP A 144 6.86 3.08 15.92
CA ASP A 144 7.40 3.00 14.56
C ASP A 144 6.38 3.50 13.52
N ASN A 145 5.12 3.10 13.64
CA ASN A 145 4.06 3.58 12.75
C ASN A 145 3.76 5.07 12.95
N ASN A 146 3.68 5.53 14.19
CA ASN A 146 3.41 6.94 14.47
C ASN A 146 4.52 7.83 13.92
N ARG A 147 5.78 7.41 14.04
CA ARG A 147 6.91 8.15 13.47
C ARG A 147 6.74 8.34 11.96
N LEU A 148 6.42 7.27 11.23
CA LEU A 148 6.19 7.34 9.77
C LEU A 148 4.96 8.18 9.41
N TRP A 149 3.91 8.09 10.24
CA TRP A 149 2.70 8.89 10.06
C TRP A 149 2.96 10.39 10.20
N TYR A 150 3.72 10.81 11.22
CA TYR A 150 4.07 12.22 11.40
C TYR A 150 4.98 12.74 10.28
N GLN A 151 5.98 11.95 9.85
CA GLN A 151 6.81 12.31 8.70
C GLN A 151 5.99 12.54 7.43
N TYR A 152 4.94 11.74 7.21
CA TYR A 152 4.05 11.93 6.08
C TYR A 152 3.20 13.20 6.23
N ILE A 153 2.60 13.45 7.39
CA ILE A 153 1.81 14.66 7.63
C ILE A 153 2.65 15.92 7.44
N ASP A 154 3.85 15.95 7.99
CA ASP A 154 4.76 17.11 7.92
C ASP A 154 5.27 17.39 6.48
N SER A 155 5.17 16.40 5.59
CA SER A 155 5.55 16.53 4.18
C SER A 155 4.46 17.09 3.25
N GLN A 156 3.22 17.22 3.75
CA GLN A 156 2.06 17.69 2.98
C GLN A 156 1.86 19.20 3.08
#